data_AF-A0A351ZW03-F1
#
_entry.id   AF-A0A351ZW03-F1
#
_cell.length_a   1.000
_cell.length_b   1.000
_cell.length_c   1.000
_cell.angle_alpha   90.00
_cell.angle_beta   90.00
_cell.angle_gamma   90.00
#
_symmetry.space_group_name_H-M   'P 1'
#
loop_
_entity.id
_entity.type
_entity.pdbx_description
1 polymer ?
#
loop_
_entity_poly.entity_id
_entity_poly.type
_entity_poly.pdbx_seq_one_letter_code
_entity_poly.pdbx_strand_id
1 'polypeptide(L)'
;MKMTLRFFVILWVAVIAALSASCDSTPSEPSTPVDTTSVRFSNVQTDSIVKWLYISLDSMKVVDTDASPWDIRLPYIYCCGRTKAIPIQLNSGTNGKGTVAGAVVTARFETVSGIPSGVTLRTDDTTRPVVPLAVLGGDSFFVYDIRTHTLRPSPDKTLLVRSLGGALFKFSVTSIYKDAEPNPTLDTPISFYHFRIAKLKN
;
A
#
# COMPACT_ATOMS: atom_id res chain seq x y z
N MET A 1 5.91 87.50 -7.72
CA MET A 1 4.55 87.96 -8.04
C MET A 1 3.62 87.47 -6.94
N LYS A 2 2.76 88.37 -6.44
CA LYS A 2 1.80 88.23 -5.32
C LYS A 2 1.00 86.92 -5.37
N MET A 3 0.68 86.30 -4.23
CA MET A 3 -0.64 86.44 -3.60
C MET A 3 -0.78 85.62 -2.32
N THR A 4 -1.28 86.31 -1.30
CA THR A 4 -1.71 85.88 0.03
C THR A 4 -3.12 85.25 0.03
N LEU A 5 -3.29 84.15 0.79
CA LEU A 5 -4.20 84.04 1.95
C LEU A 5 -5.74 83.75 1.80
N ARG A 6 -6.18 82.70 2.55
CA ARG A 6 -7.54 82.34 3.09
C ARG A 6 -8.59 81.79 2.10
N PHE A 7 -9.54 80.90 2.42
CA PHE A 7 -10.44 80.77 3.58
C PHE A 7 -11.02 79.32 3.73
N PHE A 8 -11.27 78.94 5.00
CA PHE A 8 -12.37 78.13 5.58
C PHE A 8 -13.09 77.02 4.78
N VAL A 9 -13.11 75.78 5.30
CA VAL A 9 -14.34 74.99 5.57
C VAL A 9 -14.13 74.12 6.82
N ILE A 10 -15.20 74.03 7.62
CA ILE A 10 -15.36 73.51 8.97
C ILE A 10 -15.61 71.98 8.96
N LEU A 11 -14.95 71.29 9.90
CA LEU A 11 -15.37 70.12 10.71
C LEU A 11 -16.26 69.03 10.07
N TRP A 12 -15.80 67.76 10.09
CA TRP A 12 -16.53 66.66 10.73
C TRP A 12 -15.56 65.56 11.18
N VAL A 13 -15.70 65.19 12.45
CA VAL A 13 -14.96 64.14 13.17
C VAL A 13 -15.62 62.80 12.90
N ALA A 14 -14.83 61.77 12.61
CA ALA A 14 -15.19 60.38 12.91
C ALA A 14 -13.93 59.62 13.32
N VAL A 15 -13.81 59.41 14.64
CA VAL A 15 -12.86 58.49 15.26
C VAL A 15 -13.38 57.08 15.05
N ILE A 16 -12.59 56.20 14.43
CA ILE A 16 -12.71 54.76 14.60
C ILE A 16 -11.32 54.19 14.85
N ALA A 17 -11.02 53.96 16.12
CA ALA A 17 -9.94 53.08 16.54
C ALA A 17 -10.45 51.64 16.43
N ALA A 18 -10.00 50.91 15.41
CA ALA A 18 -10.19 49.46 15.35
C ALA A 18 -8.85 48.79 15.65
N LEU A 19 -8.74 48.27 16.87
CA LEU A 19 -7.75 47.26 17.25
C LEU A 19 -8.10 45.97 16.49
N SER A 20 -7.44 45.71 15.37
CA SER A 20 -7.47 44.38 14.76
C SER A 20 -6.52 43.48 15.53
N ALA A 21 -7.08 42.68 16.43
CA ALA A 21 -6.44 41.50 16.97
C ALA A 21 -5.96 40.63 15.80
N SER A 22 -4.65 40.39 15.75
CA SER A 22 -4.01 39.46 14.82
C SER A 22 -4.43 38.04 15.19
N CYS A 23 -5.60 37.60 14.72
CA CYS A 23 -5.91 36.18 14.61
C CYS A 23 -5.09 35.63 13.45
N ASP A 24 -3.89 35.17 13.77
CA ASP A 24 -3.02 34.42 12.88
C ASP A 24 -3.67 33.05 12.61
N SER A 25 -4.58 32.99 11.65
CA SER A 25 -5.13 31.73 11.16
C SER A 25 -4.11 31.11 10.21
N THR A 26 -3.08 30.47 10.79
CA THR A 26 -2.21 29.55 10.07
C THR A 26 -3.09 28.47 9.41
N PRO A 27 -3.04 28.29 8.08
CA PRO A 27 -3.63 27.13 7.45
C PRO A 27 -2.91 25.90 7.99
N SER A 28 -3.65 24.97 8.61
CA SER A 28 -3.13 23.67 8.98
C SER A 28 -2.58 22.99 7.72
N GLU A 29 -1.25 22.87 7.64
CA GLU A 29 -0.58 22.10 6.59
C GLU A 29 -1.14 20.68 6.54
N PRO A 30 -1.26 20.06 5.35
CA PRO A 30 -1.59 18.65 5.26
C PRO A 30 -0.56 17.85 6.06
N SER A 31 -1.02 17.12 7.07
CA SER A 31 -0.18 16.21 7.85
C SER A 31 0.49 15.21 6.93
N THR A 32 1.81 15.34 6.75
CA THR A 32 2.62 14.35 6.03
C THR A 32 2.62 13.05 6.84
N PRO A 33 2.10 11.91 6.34
CA PRO A 33 2.05 10.70 7.15
C PRO A 33 3.43 10.03 7.24
N VAL A 34 3.91 9.95 8.47
CA VAL A 34 4.67 8.86 9.11
C VAL A 34 5.81 8.23 8.30
N ASP A 35 7.03 8.62 8.68
CA ASP A 35 8.28 7.91 8.41
C ASP A 35 8.14 6.43 8.84
N THR A 36 7.84 5.59 7.85
CA THR A 36 7.72 4.15 7.95
C THR A 36 8.88 3.62 7.12
N THR A 37 9.86 2.94 7.74
CA THR A 37 10.97 2.33 7.00
C THR A 37 10.39 1.30 6.02
N SER A 38 10.21 1.72 4.77
CA SER A 38 9.66 0.86 3.72
C SER A 38 10.82 0.21 2.98
N VAL A 39 10.79 -1.11 2.86
CA VAL A 39 11.74 -1.87 2.04
C VAL A 39 11.06 -2.21 0.73
N ARG A 40 11.76 -2.01 -0.38
CA ARG A 40 11.30 -2.33 -1.73
C ARG A 40 12.12 -3.48 -2.29
N PHE A 41 11.43 -4.40 -2.93
CA PHE A 41 11.99 -5.55 -3.61
C PHE A 41 11.68 -5.42 -5.10
N SER A 42 12.65 -5.74 -5.94
CA SER A 42 12.53 -5.64 -7.39
C SER A 42 13.08 -6.87 -8.06
N ASN A 43 12.42 -7.33 -9.13
CA ASN A 43 12.83 -8.49 -9.91
C ASN A 43 13.08 -9.76 -9.09
N VAL A 44 12.32 -9.95 -7.99
CA VAL A 44 12.46 -11.16 -7.19
C VAL A 44 11.74 -12.28 -7.90
N GLN A 45 12.51 -13.16 -8.54
CA GLN A 45 11.98 -14.27 -9.29
C GLN A 45 11.61 -15.43 -8.37
N THR A 46 10.40 -15.97 -8.53
CA THR A 46 10.04 -17.26 -7.93
C THR A 46 10.65 -18.40 -8.75
N ASP A 47 11.16 -19.43 -8.06
CA ASP A 47 11.60 -20.67 -8.70
C ASP A 47 10.40 -21.53 -9.14
N SER A 48 10.43 -22.04 -10.37
CA SER A 48 9.43 -22.97 -10.91
C SER A 48 9.44 -24.36 -10.27
N ILE A 49 10.55 -24.75 -9.62
CA ILE A 49 10.74 -26.02 -8.92
C ILE A 49 10.13 -25.93 -7.52
N VAL A 50 10.55 -24.92 -6.74
CA VAL A 50 10.05 -24.66 -5.38
C VAL A 50 8.60 -24.13 -5.40
N LYS A 51 8.20 -23.49 -6.50
CA LYS A 51 6.87 -22.90 -6.77
C LYS A 51 6.45 -21.77 -5.86
N TRP A 52 7.24 -21.43 -4.85
CA TRP A 52 6.93 -20.40 -3.87
C TRP A 52 8.17 -19.56 -3.58
N LEU A 53 7.92 -18.27 -3.42
CA LEU A 53 8.86 -17.32 -2.83
C LEU A 53 8.39 -17.04 -1.40
N TYR A 54 9.27 -17.19 -0.41
CA TYR A 54 8.94 -16.99 1.00
C TYR A 54 9.48 -15.66 1.49
N ILE A 55 8.70 -14.97 2.33
CA ILE A 55 9.02 -13.64 2.85
C ILE A 55 8.85 -13.67 4.36
N SER A 56 9.90 -13.26 5.07
CA SER A 56 9.87 -12.96 6.50
C SER A 56 9.68 -11.46 6.69
N LEU A 57 8.60 -11.06 7.36
CA LEU A 57 8.29 -9.67 7.67
C LEU A 57 9.12 -9.16 8.83
N ASP A 58 9.35 -9.98 9.86
CA ASP A 58 10.15 -9.57 11.03
C ASP A 58 11.60 -9.25 10.66
N SER A 59 12.17 -10.00 9.71
CA SER A 59 13.49 -9.70 9.15
C SER A 59 13.46 -8.79 7.91
N MET A 60 12.26 -8.53 7.36
CA MET A 60 12.03 -7.85 6.08
C MET A 60 12.93 -8.39 4.96
N LYS A 61 12.94 -9.72 4.79
CA LYS A 61 13.77 -10.42 3.80
C LYS A 61 12.97 -11.50 3.07
N VAL A 62 13.43 -11.82 1.87
CA VAL A 62 13.10 -13.08 1.22
C VAL A 62 13.91 -14.19 1.91
N VAL A 63 13.28 -15.34 2.15
CA VAL A 63 13.91 -16.52 2.76
C VAL A 63 13.80 -17.71 1.81
N ASP A 64 14.72 -18.67 1.96
CA ASP A 64 14.96 -19.68 0.93
C ASP A 64 13.87 -20.76 0.86
N THR A 65 13.26 -21.11 2.00
CA THR A 65 12.34 -22.25 2.10
C THR A 65 11.26 -22.06 3.17
N ASP A 66 10.28 -22.97 3.18
CA ASP A 66 9.23 -23.05 4.21
C ASP A 66 9.73 -23.55 5.57
N ALA A 67 10.97 -24.07 5.65
CA ALA A 67 11.62 -24.43 6.90
C ALA A 67 12.16 -23.20 7.66
N SER A 68 12.39 -22.09 6.96
CA SER A 68 12.75 -20.81 7.58
C SER A 68 11.53 -20.13 8.18
N PRO A 69 11.65 -19.26 9.18
CA PRO A 69 10.54 -18.42 9.60
C PRO A 69 10.05 -17.55 8.44
N TRP A 70 8.83 -17.77 7.98
CA TRP A 70 8.19 -17.03 6.88
C TRP A 70 6.80 -16.58 7.28
N ASP A 71 6.33 -15.47 6.70
CA ASP A 71 5.04 -14.88 6.99
C ASP A 71 4.11 -14.88 5.78
N ILE A 72 4.65 -14.53 4.62
CA ILE A 72 3.94 -14.48 3.34
C ILE A 72 4.68 -15.38 2.35
N ARG A 73 3.94 -16.13 1.53
CA ARG A 73 4.50 -16.77 0.34
C ARG A 73 3.77 -16.33 -0.93
N LEU A 74 4.55 -16.10 -1.98
CA LEU A 74 4.06 -15.70 -3.31
C LEU A 74 4.24 -16.88 -4.28
N PRO A 75 3.21 -17.23 -5.08
CA PRO A 75 3.27 -18.37 -5.97
C PRO A 75 4.11 -18.08 -7.20
N TYR A 76 4.72 -19.11 -7.77
CA TYR A 76 5.17 -19.10 -9.14
C TYR A 76 3.97 -18.91 -10.08
N ILE A 77 4.13 -17.99 -11.03
CA ILE A 77 3.12 -17.60 -12.00
C ILE A 77 3.52 -18.17 -13.36
N TYR A 78 2.65 -18.97 -13.94
CA TYR A 78 2.83 -19.45 -15.30
C TYR A 78 2.45 -18.34 -16.30
N CYS A 79 3.34 -18.09 -17.27
CA CYS A 79 3.09 -17.13 -18.35
C CYS A 79 1.91 -17.52 -19.24
N CYS A 80 1.62 -16.64 -20.20
CA CYS A 80 0.95 -17.04 -21.43
C CYS A 80 -0.48 -17.55 -21.20
N GLY A 81 -1.21 -16.93 -20.28
CA GLY A 81 -2.62 -17.23 -19.99
C GLY A 81 -2.85 -18.50 -19.15
N ARG A 82 -1.80 -19.15 -18.65
CA ARG A 82 -1.92 -20.39 -17.86
C ARG A 82 -2.28 -20.16 -16.38
N THR A 83 -2.08 -18.94 -15.89
CA THR A 83 -2.40 -18.57 -14.50
C THR A 83 -3.84 -18.11 -14.38
N LYS A 84 -4.63 -18.80 -13.55
CA LYS A 84 -6.06 -18.49 -13.31
C LYS A 84 -6.32 -17.80 -11.97
N ALA A 85 -5.35 -17.83 -11.05
CA ALA A 85 -5.41 -17.19 -9.74
C ALA A 85 -3.98 -16.94 -9.24
N ILE A 86 -3.82 -15.95 -8.36
CA ILE A 86 -2.55 -15.67 -7.67
C ILE A 86 -2.77 -15.89 -6.16
N PRO A 87 -2.62 -17.13 -5.67
CA PRO A 87 -2.81 -17.45 -4.25
C PRO A 87 -1.65 -16.93 -3.40
N ILE A 88 -1.66 -15.65 -3.03
CA ILE A 88 -0.79 -15.14 -1.95
C ILE A 88 -1.28 -15.74 -0.63
N GLN A 89 -0.38 -16.38 0.10
CA GLN A 89 -0.72 -17.14 1.30
C GLN A 89 0.08 -16.69 2.51
N LEU A 90 -0.56 -16.72 3.68
CA LEU A 90 0.05 -16.44 4.97
C LEU A 90 0.43 -17.73 5.69
N ASN A 91 1.46 -17.68 6.54
CA ASN A 91 1.88 -18.81 7.36
C ASN A 91 0.92 -19.05 8.53
N SER A 92 -0.26 -19.61 8.23
CA SER A 92 -1.26 -20.03 9.20
C SER A 92 -2.26 -21.01 8.57
N GLY A 93 -3.13 -21.59 9.41
CA GLY A 93 -4.19 -22.50 9.00
C GLY A 93 -3.66 -23.68 8.18
N THR A 94 -4.30 -23.98 7.05
CA THR A 94 -3.83 -25.04 6.14
C THR A 94 -2.63 -24.64 5.28
N ASN A 95 -2.23 -23.36 5.27
CA ASN A 95 -1.11 -22.88 4.45
C ASN A 95 0.26 -23.04 5.14
N GLY A 96 0.29 -23.07 6.47
CA GLY A 96 1.52 -23.22 7.25
C GLY A 96 1.26 -23.39 8.74
N LYS A 97 2.31 -23.73 9.49
CA LYS A 97 2.23 -24.03 10.94
C LYS A 97 2.29 -22.80 11.84
N GLY A 98 2.41 -21.61 11.25
CA GLY A 98 2.50 -20.35 11.98
C GLY A 98 1.18 -19.80 12.49
N THR A 99 1.25 -18.60 13.07
CA THR A 99 0.12 -17.87 13.67
C THR A 99 -0.16 -16.55 12.95
N VAL A 100 0.38 -16.37 11.74
CA VAL A 100 0.26 -15.13 10.97
C VAL A 100 -1.20 -14.83 10.68
N ALA A 101 -1.60 -13.59 10.91
CA ALA A 101 -2.97 -13.14 10.63
C ALA A 101 -2.95 -11.94 9.70
N GLY A 102 -3.91 -11.82 8.80
CA GLY A 102 -3.97 -10.71 7.87
C GLY A 102 -5.37 -10.29 7.47
N ALA A 103 -5.43 -9.18 6.74
CA ALA A 103 -6.62 -8.69 6.06
C ALA A 103 -6.22 -7.83 4.86
N VAL A 104 -6.93 -7.98 3.75
CA VAL A 104 -6.84 -7.02 2.64
C VAL A 104 -7.76 -5.84 2.95
N VAL A 105 -7.23 -4.62 2.85
CA VAL A 105 -7.98 -3.38 3.02
C VAL A 105 -8.09 -2.63 1.69
N THR A 106 -9.22 -1.96 1.48
CA THR A 106 -9.43 -1.05 0.33
C THR A 106 -8.83 0.31 0.66
N ALA A 107 -7.50 0.37 0.63
CA ALA A 107 -6.73 1.59 0.82
C ALA A 107 -5.36 1.46 0.15
N ARG A 108 -4.82 2.59 -0.30
CA ARG A 108 -3.46 2.68 -0.84
C ARG A 108 -2.43 2.44 0.26
N PHE A 109 -1.31 1.85 -0.11
CA PHE A 109 -0.24 1.53 0.84
C PHE A 109 0.25 2.77 1.61
N GLU A 110 0.28 3.92 0.95
CA GLU A 110 0.72 5.21 1.49
C GLU A 110 -0.21 5.70 2.60
N THR A 111 -1.51 5.43 2.49
CA THR A 111 -2.53 5.95 3.40
C THR A 111 -2.79 5.02 4.59
N VAL A 112 -2.34 3.77 4.51
CA VAL A 112 -2.48 2.80 5.60
C VAL A 112 -1.42 3.05 6.67
N SER A 113 -1.86 3.52 7.84
CA SER A 113 -1.03 3.75 9.03
C SER A 113 -1.30 2.77 10.18
N GLY A 114 -2.38 1.99 10.10
CA GLY A 114 -2.83 1.04 11.12
C GLY A 114 -3.93 0.12 10.60
N ILE A 115 -4.57 -0.61 11.50
CA ILE A 115 -5.76 -1.42 11.17
C ILE A 115 -6.98 -0.48 11.10
N PRO A 116 -7.64 -0.33 9.94
CA PRO A 116 -8.85 0.49 9.85
C PRO A 116 -9.98 -0.02 10.75
N SER A 117 -10.87 0.88 11.18
CA SER A 117 -12.04 0.51 11.97
C SER A 117 -12.88 -0.56 11.26
N GLY A 118 -13.33 -1.57 12.01
CA GLY A 118 -14.13 -2.69 11.49
C GLY A 118 -13.33 -3.76 10.72
N VAL A 119 -12.02 -3.59 10.53
CA VAL A 119 -11.16 -4.62 9.93
C VAL A 119 -10.64 -5.56 11.01
N THR A 120 -10.93 -6.86 10.85
CA THR A 120 -10.41 -7.92 11.72
C THR A 120 -9.36 -8.72 10.96
N LEU A 121 -8.14 -8.79 11.53
CA LEU A 121 -7.11 -9.71 11.03
C LEU A 121 -7.52 -11.15 11.37
N ARG A 122 -7.31 -12.06 10.43
CA ARG A 122 -7.65 -13.47 10.61
C ARG A 122 -6.56 -14.38 10.06
N THR A 123 -6.56 -15.62 10.52
CA THR A 123 -5.75 -16.67 9.92
C THR A 123 -6.15 -16.92 8.47
N ASP A 124 -5.19 -17.40 7.70
CA ASP A 124 -5.32 -17.76 6.31
C ASP A 124 -5.53 -19.25 6.15
N ASP A 125 -6.34 -19.63 5.15
CA ASP A 125 -6.71 -21.01 4.89
C ASP A 125 -7.01 -21.20 3.40
N THR A 126 -6.66 -22.35 2.83
CA THR A 126 -6.94 -22.67 1.42
C THR A 126 -8.41 -22.57 1.03
N THR A 127 -9.34 -22.83 1.96
CA THR A 127 -10.79 -22.73 1.76
C THR A 127 -11.34 -21.32 2.03
N ARG A 128 -10.61 -20.50 2.79
CA ARG A 128 -11.01 -19.15 3.19
C ARG A 128 -9.81 -18.20 3.11
N PRO A 129 -9.28 -17.95 1.90
CA PRO A 129 -8.03 -17.22 1.75
C PRO A 129 -8.17 -15.76 2.21
N VAL A 130 -7.18 -15.23 2.93
CA VAL A 130 -7.08 -13.81 3.34
C VAL A 130 -7.00 -12.91 2.12
N VAL A 131 -6.16 -13.28 1.16
CA VAL A 131 -6.03 -12.58 -0.12
C VAL A 131 -7.02 -13.19 -1.11
N PRO A 132 -7.98 -12.42 -1.66
CA PRO A 132 -8.94 -12.93 -2.63
C PRO A 132 -8.25 -13.54 -3.85
N LEU A 133 -8.68 -14.74 -4.24
CA LEU A 133 -8.19 -15.42 -5.46
C LEU A 133 -8.80 -14.85 -6.74
N ALA A 134 -9.95 -14.17 -6.62
CA ALA A 134 -10.65 -13.59 -7.75
C ALA A 134 -9.80 -12.48 -8.39
N VAL A 135 -9.61 -12.58 -9.70
CA VAL A 135 -8.89 -11.59 -10.50
C VAL A 135 -9.81 -10.64 -11.28
N LEU A 136 -11.11 -10.75 -11.03
CA LEU A 136 -12.16 -9.91 -11.60
C LEU A 136 -13.03 -9.37 -10.46
N GLY A 137 -13.43 -8.11 -10.54
CA GLY A 137 -14.30 -7.45 -9.56
C GLY A 137 -13.58 -6.43 -8.67
N GLY A 138 -14.35 -5.65 -7.90
CA GLY A 138 -13.84 -4.53 -7.08
C GLY A 138 -13.02 -4.95 -5.84
N ASP A 139 -13.14 -6.20 -5.42
CA ASP A 139 -12.44 -6.74 -4.25
C ASP A 139 -11.14 -7.47 -4.61
N SER A 140 -10.82 -7.57 -5.89
CA SER A 140 -9.63 -8.26 -6.37
C SER A 140 -8.33 -7.58 -5.93
N PHE A 141 -7.39 -8.39 -5.44
CA PHE A 141 -6.03 -7.94 -5.12
C PHE A 141 -5.16 -7.80 -6.39
N PHE A 142 -5.48 -8.59 -7.43
CA PHE A 142 -4.96 -8.47 -8.78
C PHE A 142 -6.12 -8.35 -9.76
N VAL A 143 -6.04 -7.43 -10.70
CA VAL A 143 -7.07 -7.18 -11.70
C VAL A 143 -6.59 -7.71 -13.05
N TYR A 144 -7.41 -8.54 -13.68
CA TYR A 144 -7.20 -9.03 -15.03
C TYR A 144 -7.72 -8.05 -16.07
N ASP A 145 -6.86 -7.68 -17.02
CA ASP A 145 -7.22 -6.89 -18.19
C ASP A 145 -7.48 -7.82 -19.38
N ILE A 146 -8.74 -7.88 -19.82
CA ILE A 146 -9.17 -8.73 -20.93
C ILE A 146 -8.61 -8.31 -22.30
N ARG A 147 -8.17 -7.05 -22.46
CA ARG A 147 -7.68 -6.52 -23.74
C ARG A 147 -6.23 -6.93 -23.98
N THR A 148 -5.44 -6.89 -22.92
CA THR A 148 -4.01 -7.22 -22.97
C THR A 148 -3.72 -8.63 -22.46
N HIS A 149 -4.71 -9.31 -21.88
CA HIS A 149 -4.58 -10.60 -21.21
C HIS A 149 -3.53 -10.58 -20.08
N THR A 150 -3.47 -9.49 -19.33
CA THR A 150 -2.48 -9.26 -18.26
C THR A 150 -3.11 -9.15 -16.87
N LEU A 151 -2.32 -9.35 -15.83
CA LEU A 151 -2.71 -9.22 -14.43
C LEU A 151 -1.95 -8.07 -13.80
N ARG A 152 -2.65 -7.09 -13.23
CA ARG A 152 -2.05 -5.95 -12.52
C ARG A 152 -2.43 -5.98 -11.04
N PRO A 153 -1.50 -5.79 -10.10
CA PRO A 153 -1.88 -5.57 -8.71
C PRO A 153 -2.81 -4.35 -8.59
N SER A 154 -3.79 -4.42 -7.71
CA SER A 154 -4.67 -3.29 -7.45
C SER A 154 -3.92 -2.23 -6.62
N PRO A 155 -3.76 -0.99 -7.10
CA PRO A 155 -3.06 0.06 -6.36
C PRO A 155 -3.81 0.50 -5.10
N ASP A 156 -5.12 0.25 -5.05
CA ASP A 156 -6.00 0.64 -3.94
C ASP A 156 -6.26 -0.52 -2.97
N LYS A 157 -5.49 -1.61 -3.06
CA LYS A 157 -5.50 -2.70 -2.07
C LYS A 157 -4.15 -2.79 -1.35
N THR A 158 -4.23 -2.96 -0.04
CA THR A 158 -3.06 -3.21 0.82
C THR A 158 -3.34 -4.42 1.69
N LEU A 159 -2.35 -5.30 1.82
CA LEU A 159 -2.42 -6.42 2.76
C LEU A 159 -1.83 -5.98 4.10
N LEU A 160 -2.63 -6.00 5.15
CA LEU A 160 -2.18 -5.90 6.53
C LEU A 160 -1.83 -7.28 7.05
N VAL A 161 -0.69 -7.40 7.74
CA VAL A 161 -0.21 -8.67 8.29
C VAL A 161 0.34 -8.46 9.69
N ARG A 162 -0.15 -9.25 10.65
CA ARG A 162 0.52 -9.48 11.93
C ARG A 162 1.48 -10.64 11.75
N SER A 163 2.78 -10.37 11.84
CA SER A 163 3.85 -11.35 11.64
C SER A 163 3.88 -12.42 12.72
N LEU A 164 4.70 -13.46 12.54
CA LEU A 164 5.05 -14.45 13.55
C LEU A 164 5.55 -13.81 14.85
N GLY A 165 6.37 -12.75 14.74
CA GLY A 165 6.86 -11.96 15.87
C GLY A 165 5.81 -11.03 16.49
N GLY A 166 4.59 -10.99 15.95
CA GLY A 166 3.46 -10.21 16.48
C GLY A 166 3.43 -8.74 16.08
N ALA A 167 4.41 -8.27 15.30
CA ALA A 167 4.44 -6.91 14.78
C ALA A 167 3.47 -6.75 13.60
N LEU A 168 2.95 -5.53 13.41
CA LEU A 168 2.05 -5.21 12.30
C LEU A 168 2.83 -4.64 11.11
N PHE A 169 2.52 -5.15 9.92
CA PHE A 169 3.12 -4.73 8.66
C PHE A 169 2.03 -4.44 7.62
N LYS A 170 2.39 -3.60 6.66
CA LYS A 170 1.69 -3.47 5.38
C LYS A 170 2.54 -4.04 4.26
N PHE A 171 1.88 -4.72 3.33
CA PHE A 171 2.47 -5.37 2.16
C PHE A 171 1.65 -5.01 0.91
N SER A 172 2.36 -4.76 -0.19
CA SER A 172 1.73 -4.51 -1.50
C SER A 172 2.66 -5.01 -2.61
N VAL A 173 2.10 -5.77 -3.55
CA VAL A 173 2.76 -6.11 -4.81
C VAL A 173 2.55 -4.94 -5.77
N THR A 174 3.61 -4.49 -6.43
CA THR A 174 3.57 -3.39 -7.40
C THR A 174 3.72 -3.89 -8.83
N SER A 175 4.34 -5.05 -9.05
CA SER A 175 4.37 -5.75 -10.34
C SER A 175 4.68 -7.23 -10.16
N ILE A 176 4.32 -8.03 -11.17
CA ILE A 176 4.69 -9.45 -11.31
C ILE A 176 5.46 -9.73 -12.61
N TYR A 177 5.74 -8.68 -13.37
CA TYR A 177 6.45 -8.72 -14.65
C TYR A 177 7.90 -8.34 -14.46
N LYS A 178 8.77 -8.94 -15.27
CA LYS A 178 10.20 -8.65 -15.29
C LYS A 178 10.41 -7.15 -15.55
N ASP A 179 11.33 -6.58 -14.78
CA ASP A 179 11.74 -5.17 -14.80
C ASP A 179 10.58 -4.18 -14.55
N ALA A 180 9.47 -4.67 -13.97
CA ALA A 180 8.23 -3.92 -13.81
C ALA A 180 7.75 -3.22 -15.10
N GLU A 181 7.77 -3.94 -16.23
CA GLU A 181 7.30 -3.45 -17.53
C GLU A 181 5.95 -2.69 -17.38
N PRO A 182 5.90 -1.38 -17.68
CA PRO A 182 4.70 -0.57 -17.49
C PRO A 182 3.53 -1.00 -18.38
N ASN A 183 3.82 -1.56 -19.56
CA ASN A 183 2.83 -1.99 -20.55
C ASN A 183 3.01 -3.46 -20.91
N PRO A 184 2.76 -4.39 -19.98
CA PRO A 184 2.95 -5.81 -20.24
C PRO A 184 1.94 -6.30 -21.27
N THR A 185 2.33 -7.35 -21.98
CA THR A 185 1.51 -8.14 -22.88
C THR A 185 1.43 -9.58 -22.36
N LEU A 186 0.67 -10.43 -23.06
CA LEU A 186 0.58 -11.85 -22.75
C LEU A 186 1.94 -12.58 -22.69
N ASP A 187 2.90 -12.10 -23.49
CA ASP A 187 4.23 -12.71 -23.64
C ASP A 187 5.29 -12.06 -22.75
N THR A 188 4.96 -10.96 -22.05
CA THR A 188 5.90 -10.33 -21.11
C THR A 188 6.29 -11.35 -20.03
N PRO A 189 7.60 -11.56 -19.78
CA PRO A 189 8.06 -12.47 -18.74
C PRO A 189 7.44 -12.14 -17.39
N ILE A 190 6.81 -13.14 -16.78
CA ILE A 190 6.06 -13.02 -15.52
C ILE A 190 6.78 -13.82 -14.41
N SER A 191 6.27 -13.72 -13.19
CA SER A 191 6.86 -14.34 -11.99
C SER A 191 8.12 -13.66 -11.48
N PHE A 192 8.27 -12.37 -11.82
CA PHE A 192 9.26 -11.45 -11.28
C PHE A 192 8.54 -10.45 -10.39
N TYR A 193 8.51 -10.73 -9.09
CA TYR A 193 7.77 -9.90 -8.16
C TYR A 193 8.52 -8.60 -7.85
N HIS A 194 7.77 -7.51 -7.88
CA HIS A 194 8.13 -6.24 -7.29
C HIS A 194 7.12 -5.97 -6.18
N PHE A 195 7.59 -5.70 -4.98
CA PHE A 195 6.73 -5.49 -3.84
C PHE A 195 7.40 -4.60 -2.81
N ARG A 196 6.60 -4.16 -1.84
CA ARG A 196 7.05 -3.33 -0.74
C ARG A 196 6.47 -3.80 0.57
N ILE A 197 7.28 -3.66 1.61
CA ILE A 197 6.95 -3.98 3.00
C ILE A 197 7.22 -2.74 3.82
N ALA A 198 6.37 -2.46 4.80
CA ALA A 198 6.69 -1.48 5.83
C ALA A 198 6.08 -1.91 7.16
N LYS A 199 6.86 -1.82 8.23
CA LYS A 199 6.40 -2.05 9.60
C LYS A 199 5.56 -0.86 10.06
N LEU A 200 4.32 -1.09 10.44
CA LEU A 200 3.48 -0.03 11.00
C LEU A 200 3.92 0.28 12.43
N LYS A 201 3.90 1.57 12.80
CA LYS A 201 4.15 1.98 14.18
C LYS A 201 2.94 1.55 15.03
N ASN A 202 3.23 1.01 16.21
CA ASN A 202 2.20 0.71 17.20
C ASN A 202 1.61 2.00 17.77
#